data_AF-A0A2K6KV75-F1
#
_entry.id   AF-A0A2K6KV75-F1
#
_cell.length_a   1.000
_cell.length_b   1.000
_cell.length_c   1.000
_cell.angle_alpha   90.00
_cell.angle_beta   90.00
_cell.angle_gamma   90.00
#
_symmetry.space_group_name_H-M   'P 1'
#
loop_
_entity.id
_entity.type
_entity.pdbx_description
1 polymer ?
#
loop_
_entity_poly.entity_id
_entity_poly.type
_entity_poly.pdbx_seq_one_letter_code
_entity_poly.pdbx_strand_id
1 'polypeptide(L)'
;QPGQQSETLSQKKRQVAEELSFGQSERDSNGVGCCAHQQAIVRVGRWGEGSADRKWLFLLQQMAEDKASVKAQVTSLLGELQESQSRLEAATKECQTLEGRARAASEQARQLESEREALQQQHSVQVDQLRMQGQSVEAALRMERQAASEEKRKLAQLQVAYHQLFQEYDNHIKSSLVGSERKRGMQLEDLKQQLQQAEEALVAKQEVIDKLKEEAEQHKIVMETVPVLKAQADIYKADFQAERQAREKLAEKKELLQEQLEQLQREYSKLKASCQESARIEDMRKRHVEVSQAPLPPAPAYLSSPLALPSQRRSPPEEPPDFCCPKCQYQAPDMDTLQIHVMECIE
;
A
#
# COMPACT_ATOMS: atom_id res chain seq x y z
N GLN A 1 67.02 -1.50 -25.89
CA GLN A 1 68.30 -1.57 -26.62
C GLN A 1 69.24 -0.51 -26.06
N PRO A 2 70.20 -0.92 -25.20
CA PRO A 2 71.57 -0.38 -25.28
C PRO A 2 72.56 -1.51 -24.95
N GLY A 3 72.86 -2.35 -25.95
CA GLY A 3 73.72 -3.53 -25.78
C GLY A 3 74.89 -3.60 -26.76
N GLN A 4 75.16 -2.52 -27.51
CA GLN A 4 76.15 -2.52 -28.60
C GLN A 4 77.26 -1.48 -28.45
N GLN A 5 77.40 -0.85 -27.27
CA GLN A 5 78.48 0.11 -27.01
C GLN A 5 79.52 -0.36 -25.98
N SER A 6 79.34 -1.54 -25.35
CA SER A 6 80.27 -2.06 -24.33
C SER A 6 81.35 -3.00 -24.87
N GLU A 7 81.21 -3.55 -26.09
CA GLU A 7 82.18 -4.51 -26.64
C GLU A 7 83.37 -3.86 -27.38
N THR A 8 83.29 -2.56 -27.73
CA THR A 8 84.35 -1.86 -28.47
C THR A 8 85.42 -1.19 -27.58
N LEU A 9 85.21 -1.13 -26.25
CA LEU A 9 86.19 -0.59 -25.29
C LEU A 9 87.05 -1.66 -24.63
N SER A 10 86.61 -2.92 -24.61
CA SER A 10 87.35 -4.04 -24.01
C SER A 10 88.42 -4.63 -24.96
N GLN A 11 88.23 -4.48 -26.28
CA GLN A 11 89.23 -4.86 -27.29
C GLN A 11 90.32 -3.79 -27.50
N LYS A 12 90.10 -2.53 -27.13
CA LYS A 12 91.10 -1.44 -27.25
C LYS A 12 92.13 -1.35 -26.13
N LYS A 13 91.99 -2.13 -25.05
CA LYS A 13 92.94 -2.12 -23.91
C LYS A 13 93.93 -3.29 -23.88
N ARG A 14 93.84 -4.26 -24.81
CA ARG A 14 94.83 -5.35 -24.94
C ARG A 14 95.91 -5.10 -26.00
N GLN A 15 95.83 -4.00 -26.74
CA GLN A 15 96.75 -3.67 -27.84
C GLN A 15 97.76 -2.56 -27.51
N VAL A 16 97.90 -2.20 -26.22
CA VAL A 16 98.85 -1.16 -25.73
C VAL A 16 99.92 -1.78 -24.80
N ALA A 17 100.08 -3.11 -24.83
CA ALA A 17 101.03 -3.84 -23.99
C ALA A 17 102.26 -4.37 -24.75
N GLU A 18 102.49 -3.96 -26.00
CA GLU A 18 103.51 -4.57 -26.86
C GLU A 18 104.42 -3.59 -27.62
N GLU A 19 104.41 -2.31 -27.28
CA GLU A 19 105.36 -1.34 -27.82
C GLU A 19 105.80 -0.38 -26.71
N LEU A 20 106.97 -0.63 -26.12
CA LEU A 20 107.89 0.38 -25.60
C LEU A 20 109.14 -0.33 -25.04
N SER A 21 110.28 -0.07 -25.68
CA SER A 21 111.69 -0.27 -25.25
C SER A 21 112.50 -1.29 -26.06
N PHE A 22 112.79 -0.92 -27.31
CA PHE A 22 113.99 -1.33 -28.03
C PHE A 22 114.82 -0.08 -28.36
N GLY A 23 116.14 -0.14 -28.16
CA GLY A 23 117.14 0.88 -28.51
C GLY A 23 117.59 1.75 -27.32
N GLN A 24 118.86 2.10 -27.13
CA GLN A 24 120.07 1.92 -27.94
C GLN A 24 121.26 2.53 -27.16
N SER A 25 122.49 2.23 -27.61
CA SER A 25 123.71 3.05 -27.47
C SER A 25 124.45 2.92 -26.12
N GLU A 26 125.55 2.15 -26.06
CA GLU A 26 126.92 2.42 -26.56
C GLU A 26 127.80 3.18 -25.55
N ARG A 27 129.10 2.89 -25.68
CA ARG A 27 130.29 3.49 -25.05
C ARG A 27 130.69 2.90 -23.71
N ASP A 28 131.95 2.55 -23.45
CA ASP A 28 133.20 2.61 -24.21
C ASP A 28 134.16 1.65 -23.47
N SER A 29 134.91 0.79 -24.14
CA SER A 29 136.24 1.04 -24.73
C SER A 29 137.34 1.31 -23.69
N ASN A 30 138.46 0.60 -23.88
CA ASN A 30 139.81 0.69 -23.25
C ASN A 30 140.07 -0.43 -22.22
N GLY A 31 140.89 -1.46 -22.48
CA GLY A 31 141.96 -1.61 -23.47
C GLY A 31 143.31 -1.17 -22.88
N VAL A 32 144.06 -2.11 -22.30
CA VAL A 32 145.54 -2.24 -22.28
C VAL A 32 145.79 -3.71 -21.83
N GLY A 33 146.48 -4.63 -22.50
CA GLY A 33 147.41 -4.56 -23.63
C GLY A 33 148.85 -4.87 -23.18
N CYS A 34 149.42 -6.00 -23.63
CA CYS A 34 150.87 -6.30 -23.73
C CYS A 34 151.67 -6.44 -22.41
N CYS A 35 152.81 -7.13 -22.28
CA CYS A 35 153.68 -7.99 -23.10
C CYS A 35 154.61 -8.69 -22.07
N ALA A 36 154.84 -10.01 -22.10
CA ALA A 36 156.00 -10.65 -22.73
C ALA A 36 157.37 -9.97 -22.53
N HIS A 37 158.22 -10.54 -21.66
CA HIS A 37 159.70 -10.68 -21.74
C HIS A 37 160.15 -11.43 -20.47
N GLN A 38 160.74 -12.62 -20.43
CA GLN A 38 161.84 -13.26 -21.16
C GLN A 38 163.26 -12.89 -20.64
N GLN A 39 164.00 -13.97 -20.27
CA GLN A 39 165.45 -14.13 -20.10
C GLN A 39 166.09 -13.41 -18.89
N ALA A 40 166.74 -14.10 -17.93
CA ALA A 40 167.93 -14.98 -17.97
C ALA A 40 169.27 -14.22 -17.91
N ILE A 41 170.23 -14.84 -17.18
CA ILE A 41 171.68 -14.57 -17.09
C ILE A 41 171.99 -13.35 -16.18
N VAL A 42 172.83 -13.39 -15.13
CA VAL A 42 174.26 -13.76 -15.07
C VAL A 42 174.67 -14.15 -13.64
N ARG A 43 175.33 -15.31 -13.56
CA ARG A 43 176.23 -15.76 -12.49
C ARG A 43 177.53 -14.93 -12.56
N VAL A 44 177.94 -14.27 -11.47
CA VAL A 44 179.32 -13.96 -10.99
C VAL A 44 179.14 -12.95 -9.84
N GLY A 45 179.45 -13.28 -8.59
CA GLY A 45 180.82 -13.18 -8.10
C GLY A 45 180.87 -13.45 -6.60
N ARG A 46 181.74 -14.40 -6.27
CA ARG A 46 182.19 -14.80 -4.94
C ARG A 46 182.99 -13.66 -4.32
N TRP A 47 182.51 -13.04 -3.24
CA TRP A 47 183.32 -12.35 -2.24
C TRP A 47 182.74 -12.66 -0.85
N GLY A 48 183.62 -13.03 0.06
CA GLY A 48 183.28 -13.49 1.40
C GLY A 48 182.95 -12.36 2.38
N GLU A 49 182.31 -12.79 3.46
CA GLU A 49 182.44 -12.27 4.83
C GLU A 49 181.77 -10.94 5.20
N GLY A 50 180.60 -11.05 5.86
CA GLY A 50 179.97 -9.98 6.65
C GLY A 50 178.55 -10.34 7.11
N SER A 51 178.31 -10.55 8.41
CA SER A 51 177.00 -10.90 9.00
C SER A 51 175.96 -9.75 9.00
N ALA A 52 176.40 -8.52 8.72
CA ALA A 52 175.57 -7.31 8.79
C ALA A 52 174.68 -7.08 7.54
N ASP A 53 175.13 -7.42 6.33
CA ASP A 53 174.35 -7.21 5.10
C ASP A 53 173.14 -8.14 4.98
N ARG A 54 173.23 -9.36 5.50
CA ARG A 54 172.09 -10.28 5.58
C ARG A 54 171.01 -9.76 6.53
N LYS A 55 171.38 -9.09 7.61
CA LYS A 55 170.43 -8.44 8.54
C LYS A 55 169.78 -7.21 7.90
N TRP A 56 170.54 -6.41 7.14
CA TRP A 56 170.00 -5.24 6.44
C TRP A 56 169.03 -5.62 5.31
N LEU A 57 169.39 -6.63 4.51
CA LEU A 57 168.49 -7.21 3.50
C LEU A 57 167.22 -7.81 4.12
N PHE A 58 167.34 -8.49 5.27
CA PHE A 58 166.20 -9.03 6.01
C PHE A 58 165.28 -7.91 6.57
N LEU A 59 165.85 -6.84 7.12
CA LEU A 59 165.08 -5.66 7.58
C LEU A 59 164.38 -4.95 6.41
N LEU A 60 165.05 -4.82 5.26
CA LEU A 60 164.44 -4.21 4.07
C LEU A 60 163.28 -5.05 3.53
N GLN A 61 163.44 -6.37 3.53
CA GLN A 61 162.41 -7.35 3.17
C GLN A 61 161.22 -7.26 4.14
N GLN A 62 161.47 -7.26 5.46
CA GLN A 62 160.44 -7.13 6.48
C GLN A 62 159.68 -5.79 6.34
N MET A 63 160.39 -4.68 6.14
CA MET A 63 159.77 -3.37 5.93
C MET A 63 158.95 -3.30 4.63
N ALA A 64 159.37 -4.02 3.58
CA ALA A 64 158.61 -4.13 2.33
C ALA A 64 157.36 -5.01 2.50
N GLU A 65 157.46 -6.09 3.26
CA GLU A 65 156.35 -6.99 3.62
C GLU A 65 155.33 -6.28 4.54
N ASP A 66 155.79 -5.53 5.54
CA ASP A 66 154.93 -4.73 6.42
C ASP A 66 154.23 -3.61 5.63
N LYS A 67 154.96 -2.92 4.74
CA LYS A 67 154.37 -1.92 3.83
C LYS A 67 153.35 -2.55 2.89
N ALA A 68 153.65 -3.73 2.35
CA ALA A 68 152.72 -4.46 1.49
C ALA A 68 151.48 -4.94 2.26
N SER A 69 151.66 -5.40 3.50
CA SER A 69 150.58 -5.81 4.40
C SER A 69 149.68 -4.65 4.78
N VAL A 70 150.25 -3.50 5.20
CA VAL A 70 149.47 -2.29 5.49
C VAL A 70 148.76 -1.80 4.24
N LYS A 71 149.42 -1.80 3.07
CA LYS A 71 148.77 -1.44 1.80
C LYS A 71 147.61 -2.39 1.47
N ALA A 72 147.77 -3.70 1.68
CA ALA A 72 146.72 -4.68 1.48
C ALA A 72 145.55 -4.47 2.46
N GLN A 73 145.84 -4.20 3.74
CA GLN A 73 144.82 -3.88 4.75
C GLN A 73 144.05 -2.61 4.41
N VAL A 74 144.75 -1.53 4.03
CA VAL A 74 144.10 -0.27 3.60
C VAL A 74 143.27 -0.49 2.33
N THR A 75 143.77 -1.28 1.38
CA THR A 75 143.02 -1.61 0.16
C THR A 75 141.78 -2.46 0.47
N SER A 76 141.87 -3.42 1.41
CA SER A 76 140.74 -4.21 1.90
C SER A 76 139.69 -3.32 2.55
N LEU A 77 140.10 -2.47 3.50
CA LEU A 77 139.20 -1.55 4.21
C LEU A 77 138.52 -0.54 3.27
N LEU A 78 139.22 -0.03 2.25
CA LEU A 78 138.61 0.80 1.22
C LEU A 78 137.60 0.03 0.37
N GLY A 79 137.91 -1.23 0.03
CA GLY A 79 136.97 -2.13 -0.65
C GLY A 79 135.72 -2.41 0.19
N GLU A 80 135.88 -2.72 1.47
CA GLU A 80 134.80 -2.93 2.44
C GLU A 80 133.97 -1.67 2.64
N LEU A 81 134.61 -0.50 2.73
CA LEU A 81 133.90 0.78 2.84
C LEU A 81 133.10 1.07 1.57
N GLN A 82 133.70 0.91 0.38
CA GLN A 82 133.01 1.11 -0.89
C GLN A 82 131.86 0.11 -1.06
N GLU A 83 132.05 -1.14 -0.68
CA GLU A 83 130.99 -2.14 -0.65
C GLU A 83 129.88 -1.73 0.32
N SER A 84 130.23 -1.31 1.54
CA SER A 84 129.26 -0.83 2.54
C SER A 84 128.48 0.41 2.05
N GLN A 85 129.15 1.32 1.33
CA GLN A 85 128.52 2.50 0.73
C GLN A 85 127.57 2.09 -0.39
N SER A 86 127.96 1.19 -1.29
CA SER A 86 127.08 0.69 -2.35
C SER A 86 125.87 -0.06 -1.79
N ARG A 87 126.05 -0.83 -0.70
CA ARG A 87 124.97 -1.49 0.03
C ARG A 87 124.02 -0.48 0.68
N LEU A 88 124.54 0.59 1.27
CA LEU A 88 123.73 1.67 1.83
C LEU A 88 122.94 2.41 0.74
N GLU A 89 123.56 2.73 -0.39
CA GLU A 89 122.89 3.36 -1.54
C GLU A 89 121.81 2.46 -2.15
N ALA A 90 122.06 1.15 -2.23
CA ALA A 90 121.04 0.18 -2.65
C ALA A 90 119.88 0.12 -1.64
N ALA A 91 120.18 0.02 -0.34
CA ALA A 91 119.18 -0.03 0.71
C ALA A 91 118.35 1.27 0.80
N THR A 92 118.98 2.44 0.60
CA THR A 92 118.26 3.73 0.59
C THR A 92 117.34 3.87 -0.61
N LYS A 93 117.77 3.45 -1.81
CA LYS A 93 116.89 3.40 -3.00
C LYS A 93 115.73 2.42 -2.81
N GLU A 94 115.99 1.27 -2.19
CA GLU A 94 114.96 0.30 -1.84
C GLU A 94 113.97 0.89 -0.81
N CYS A 95 114.46 1.53 0.25
CA CYS A 95 113.62 2.25 1.21
C CYS A 95 112.74 3.31 0.53
N GLN A 96 113.30 4.15 -0.34
CA GLN A 96 112.53 5.16 -1.08
C GLN A 96 111.45 4.52 -1.97
N THR A 97 111.78 3.40 -2.62
CA THR A 97 110.82 2.66 -3.44
C THR A 97 109.69 2.07 -2.59
N LEU A 98 110.03 1.48 -1.44
CA LEU A 98 109.07 0.92 -0.50
C LEU A 98 108.20 2.01 0.13
N GLU A 99 108.76 3.16 0.49
CA GLU A 99 108.01 4.33 0.96
C GLU A 99 107.05 4.86 -0.10
N GLY A 100 107.49 4.98 -1.35
CA GLY A 100 106.62 5.39 -2.46
C GLY A 100 105.46 4.42 -2.65
N ARG A 101 105.74 3.11 -2.58
CA ARG A 101 104.71 2.06 -2.64
C ARG A 101 103.76 2.11 -1.44
N ALA A 102 104.27 2.33 -0.22
CA ALA A 102 103.45 2.45 0.98
C ALA A 102 102.53 3.67 0.92
N ARG A 103 103.03 4.82 0.44
CA ARG A 103 102.22 6.03 0.23
C ARG A 103 101.13 5.81 -0.82
N ALA A 104 101.46 5.20 -1.97
CA ALA A 104 100.48 4.88 -3.00
C ALA A 104 99.39 3.92 -2.50
N ALA A 105 99.78 2.87 -1.77
CA ALA A 105 98.84 1.93 -1.15
C ALA A 105 97.95 2.60 -0.10
N SER A 106 98.50 3.52 0.72
CA SER A 106 97.73 4.28 1.71
C SER A 106 96.71 5.21 1.05
N GLU A 107 97.06 5.88 -0.04
CA GLU A 107 96.11 6.75 -0.76
C GLU A 107 95.02 5.92 -1.45
N GLN A 108 95.37 4.77 -2.03
CA GLN A 108 94.39 3.82 -2.57
C GLN A 108 93.44 3.31 -1.48
N ALA A 109 93.94 2.98 -0.29
CA ALA A 109 93.10 2.57 0.83
C ALA A 109 92.13 3.69 1.25
N ARG A 110 92.62 4.93 1.37
CA ARG A 110 91.80 6.11 1.69
C ARG A 110 90.70 6.36 0.66
N GLN A 111 91.02 6.20 -0.63
CA GLN A 111 90.05 6.32 -1.72
C GLN A 111 88.95 5.26 -1.61
N LEU A 112 89.33 3.98 -1.46
CA LEU A 112 88.38 2.88 -1.30
C LEU A 112 87.51 3.03 -0.03
N GLU A 113 88.07 3.55 1.06
CA GLU A 113 87.30 3.87 2.27
C GLU A 113 86.26 4.95 2.01
N SER A 114 86.62 6.03 1.30
CA SER A 114 85.69 7.10 0.95
C SER A 114 84.57 6.63 -0.01
N GLU A 115 84.91 5.78 -0.98
CA GLU A 115 83.93 5.17 -1.89
C GLU A 115 82.97 4.23 -1.13
N ARG A 116 83.50 3.42 -0.21
CA ARG A 116 82.70 2.55 0.66
C ARG A 116 81.73 3.38 1.51
N GLU A 117 82.19 4.47 2.11
CA GLU A 117 81.35 5.36 2.92
C GLU A 117 80.26 6.04 2.09
N ALA A 118 80.58 6.53 0.90
CA ALA A 118 79.60 7.11 -0.02
C ALA A 118 78.53 6.08 -0.43
N LEU A 119 78.94 4.85 -0.78
CA LEU A 119 78.02 3.76 -1.08
C LEU A 119 77.16 3.38 0.13
N GLN A 120 77.74 3.37 1.33
CA GLN A 120 77.00 3.08 2.56
C GLN A 120 75.93 4.14 2.85
N GLN A 121 76.24 5.42 2.65
CA GLN A 121 75.26 6.51 2.78
C GLN A 121 74.16 6.43 1.71
N GLN A 122 74.53 6.10 0.46
CA GLN A 122 73.55 5.90 -0.60
C GLN A 122 72.61 4.74 -0.28
N HIS A 123 73.15 3.60 0.17
CA HIS A 123 72.36 2.44 0.57
C HIS A 123 71.48 2.74 1.79
N SER A 124 71.96 3.49 2.79
CA SER A 124 71.13 3.84 3.95
C SER A 124 69.93 4.70 3.55
N VAL A 125 70.13 5.70 2.70
CA VAL A 125 69.02 6.53 2.18
C VAL A 125 68.04 5.69 1.36
N GLN A 126 68.55 4.77 0.53
CA GLN A 126 67.70 3.88 -0.26
C GLN A 126 66.86 2.95 0.62
N VAL A 127 67.45 2.39 1.69
CA VAL A 127 66.74 1.56 2.66
C VAL A 127 65.67 2.37 3.39
N ASP A 128 65.98 3.60 3.82
CA ASP A 128 65.01 4.47 4.47
C ASP A 128 63.87 4.85 3.53
N GLN A 129 64.17 5.14 2.27
CA GLN A 129 63.15 5.43 1.25
C GLN A 129 62.22 4.22 1.03
N LEU A 130 62.76 3.01 0.89
CA LEU A 130 61.97 1.79 0.76
C LEU A 130 61.16 1.50 2.02
N ARG A 131 61.72 1.76 3.21
CA ARG A 131 61.02 1.60 4.48
C ARG A 131 59.82 2.55 4.58
N MET A 132 60.00 3.82 4.24
CA MET A 132 58.91 4.80 4.22
C MET A 132 57.85 4.44 3.17
N GLN A 133 58.25 3.96 1.99
CA GLN A 133 57.33 3.47 0.97
C GLN A 133 56.52 2.27 1.47
N GLY A 134 57.18 1.30 2.13
CA GLY A 134 56.53 0.16 2.76
C GLY A 134 55.50 0.60 3.80
N GLN A 135 55.88 1.50 4.71
CA GLN A 135 54.97 2.05 5.73
C GLN A 135 53.75 2.76 5.13
N SER A 136 53.94 3.53 4.04
CA SER A 136 52.85 4.21 3.35
C SER A 136 51.87 3.23 2.72
N VAL A 137 52.37 2.18 2.05
CA VAL A 137 51.53 1.15 1.43
C VAL A 137 50.80 0.33 2.50
N GLU A 138 51.48 -0.01 3.60
CA GLU A 138 50.87 -0.71 4.73
C GLU A 138 49.76 0.13 5.40
N ALA A 139 49.97 1.45 5.52
CA ALA A 139 48.96 2.36 6.03
C ALA A 139 47.74 2.44 5.11
N ALA A 140 47.95 2.58 3.80
CA ALA A 140 46.87 2.57 2.81
C ALA A 140 46.10 1.23 2.85
N LEU A 141 46.80 0.10 2.94
CA LEU A 141 46.17 -1.22 3.04
C LEU A 141 45.35 -1.38 4.33
N ARG A 142 45.80 -0.82 5.46
CA ARG A 142 45.03 -0.81 6.71
C ARG A 142 43.74 0.00 6.56
N MET A 143 43.80 1.17 5.94
CA MET A 143 42.62 2.00 5.69
C MET A 143 41.64 1.30 4.74
N GLU A 144 42.13 0.68 3.66
CA GLU A 144 41.29 -0.04 2.71
C GLU A 144 40.59 -1.23 3.37
N ARG A 145 41.29 -1.99 4.23
CA ARG A 145 40.69 -3.08 5.01
C ARG A 145 39.59 -2.57 5.95
N GLN A 146 39.81 -1.44 6.60
CA GLN A 146 38.79 -0.82 7.45
C GLN A 146 37.59 -0.39 6.62
N ALA A 147 37.79 0.32 5.50
CA ALA A 147 36.72 0.75 4.60
C ALA A 147 35.91 -0.45 4.07
N ALA A 148 36.57 -1.51 3.63
CA ALA A 148 35.90 -2.74 3.19
C ALA A 148 35.06 -3.38 4.31
N SER A 149 35.52 -3.35 5.56
CA SER A 149 34.76 -3.83 6.71
C SER A 149 33.52 -2.97 7.01
N GLU A 150 33.65 -1.65 6.85
CA GLU A 150 32.55 -0.70 7.02
C GLU A 150 31.50 -0.87 5.93
N GLU A 151 31.91 -1.04 4.67
CA GLU A 151 31.01 -1.34 3.55
C GLU A 151 30.29 -2.69 3.73
N LYS A 152 30.99 -3.72 4.21
CA LYS A 152 30.37 -5.00 4.55
C LYS A 152 29.28 -4.83 5.63
N ARG A 153 29.53 -4.00 6.64
CA ARG A 153 28.55 -3.69 7.69
C ARG A 153 27.35 -2.92 7.13
N LYS A 154 27.58 -1.92 6.26
CA LYS A 154 26.52 -1.16 5.57
C LYS A 154 25.66 -2.08 4.69
N LEU A 155 26.28 -2.98 3.94
CA LEU A 155 25.58 -3.97 3.12
C LEU A 155 24.69 -4.88 3.99
N ALA A 156 25.21 -5.38 5.11
CA ALA A 156 24.41 -6.19 6.03
C ALA A 156 23.21 -5.41 6.61
N GLN A 157 23.39 -4.13 6.94
CA GLN A 157 22.30 -3.26 7.38
C GLN A 157 21.25 -3.04 6.30
N LEU A 158 21.69 -2.79 5.07
CA LEU A 158 20.78 -2.61 3.94
C LEU A 158 20.00 -3.89 3.64
N GLN A 159 20.65 -5.05 3.72
CA GLN A 159 19.98 -6.35 3.61
C GLN A 159 18.90 -6.48 4.68
N VAL A 160 19.20 -6.20 5.95
CA VAL A 160 18.20 -6.25 7.03
C VAL A 160 17.04 -5.28 6.76
N ALA A 161 17.32 -4.03 6.39
CA ALA A 161 16.30 -3.03 6.08
C ALA A 161 15.41 -3.47 4.89
N TYR A 162 16.00 -4.06 3.85
CA TYR A 162 15.25 -4.60 2.71
C TYR A 162 14.30 -5.73 3.13
N HIS A 163 14.79 -6.69 3.93
CA HIS A 163 13.94 -7.77 4.43
C HIS A 163 12.81 -7.25 5.33
N GLN A 164 13.08 -6.24 6.16
CA GLN A 164 12.06 -5.59 6.99
C GLN A 164 10.98 -4.92 6.14
N LEU A 165 11.37 -4.11 5.16
CA LEU A 165 10.43 -3.45 4.26
C LEU A 165 9.56 -4.47 3.50
N PHE A 166 10.17 -5.57 3.06
CA PHE A 166 9.44 -6.64 2.38
C PHE A 166 8.39 -7.29 3.30
N GLN A 167 8.76 -7.56 4.56
CA GLN A 167 7.82 -8.10 5.56
C GLN A 167 6.71 -7.11 5.89
N GLU A 168 7.03 -5.82 6.08
CA GLU A 168 6.05 -4.77 6.32
C GLU A 168 5.05 -4.64 5.16
N TYR A 169 5.55 -4.69 3.92
CA TYR A 169 4.72 -4.66 2.73
C TYR A 169 3.78 -5.87 2.63
N ASP A 170 4.28 -7.09 2.85
CA ASP A 170 3.47 -8.30 2.84
C ASP A 170 2.42 -8.30 3.96
N ASN A 171 2.80 -7.86 5.17
CA ASN A 171 1.89 -7.68 6.30
C ASN A 171 0.81 -6.63 6.00
N HIS A 172 1.18 -5.53 5.34
CA HIS A 172 0.24 -4.49 4.93
C HIS A 172 -0.76 -5.02 3.91
N ILE A 173 -0.31 -5.76 2.89
CA ILE A 173 -1.22 -6.40 1.92
C ILE A 173 -2.19 -7.34 2.63
N LYS A 174 -1.67 -8.23 3.49
CA LYS A 174 -2.49 -9.19 4.24
C LYS A 174 -3.51 -8.50 5.13
N SER A 175 -3.10 -7.50 5.91
CA SER A 175 -4.02 -6.73 6.77
C SER A 175 -5.04 -5.92 5.96
N SER A 176 -4.63 -5.33 4.84
CA SER A 176 -5.53 -4.56 3.97
C SER A 176 -6.59 -5.46 3.35
N LEU A 177 -6.21 -6.63 2.82
CA LEU A 177 -7.15 -7.61 2.27
C LEU A 177 -8.13 -8.10 3.33
N VAL A 178 -7.64 -8.64 4.45
CA VAL A 178 -8.50 -9.18 5.51
C VAL A 178 -9.37 -8.08 6.14
N GLY A 179 -8.80 -6.87 6.34
CA GLY A 179 -9.54 -5.73 6.85
C GLY A 179 -10.62 -5.24 5.88
N SER A 180 -10.33 -5.21 4.58
CA SER A 180 -11.29 -4.84 3.54
C SER A 180 -12.38 -5.89 3.39
N GLU A 181 -12.04 -7.19 3.39
CA GLU A 181 -13.00 -8.29 3.33
C GLU A 181 -13.94 -8.31 4.52
N ARG A 182 -13.42 -8.11 5.74
CA ARG A 182 -14.24 -8.00 6.95
C ARG A 182 -15.17 -6.79 6.90
N LYS A 183 -14.67 -5.62 6.50
CA LYS A 183 -15.49 -4.40 6.33
C LYS A 183 -16.59 -4.61 5.29
N ARG A 184 -16.25 -5.21 4.14
CA ARG A 184 -17.21 -5.52 3.08
C ARG A 184 -18.24 -6.56 3.54
N GLY A 185 -17.81 -7.56 4.29
CA GLY A 185 -18.68 -8.57 4.90
C GLY A 185 -19.67 -7.93 5.88
N MET A 186 -19.19 -7.09 6.79
CA MET A 186 -20.06 -6.35 7.72
C MET A 186 -21.04 -5.43 6.99
N GLN A 187 -20.58 -4.64 6.01
CA GLN A 187 -21.45 -3.78 5.20
C GLN A 187 -22.52 -4.58 4.43
N LEU A 188 -22.17 -5.76 3.94
CA LEU A 188 -23.10 -6.64 3.23
C LEU A 188 -24.16 -7.20 4.17
N GLU A 189 -23.78 -7.60 5.39
CA GLU A 189 -24.74 -8.05 6.41
C GLU A 189 -25.63 -6.90 6.90
N ASP A 190 -25.10 -5.70 7.11
CA ASP A 190 -25.89 -4.51 7.45
C ASP A 190 -26.94 -4.19 6.36
N LEU A 191 -26.52 -4.24 5.09
CA LEU A 191 -27.42 -4.01 3.95
C LEU A 191 -28.49 -5.10 3.83
N LYS A 192 -28.14 -6.38 4.06
CA LYS A 192 -29.12 -7.46 4.09
C LYS A 192 -30.15 -7.26 5.21
N GLN A 193 -29.70 -6.87 6.40
CA GLN A 193 -30.59 -6.62 7.53
C GLN A 193 -31.53 -5.45 7.25
N GLN A 194 -31.01 -4.37 6.66
CA GLN A 194 -31.84 -3.23 6.23
C GLN A 194 -32.87 -3.62 5.16
N LEU A 195 -32.45 -4.44 4.19
CA LEU A 195 -33.35 -4.95 3.16
C LEU A 195 -34.46 -5.80 3.77
N GLN A 196 -34.14 -6.74 4.64
CA GLN A 196 -35.12 -7.60 5.31
C GLN A 196 -36.11 -6.77 6.15
N GLN A 197 -35.63 -5.79 6.91
CA GLN A 197 -36.51 -4.90 7.68
C GLN A 197 -37.44 -4.07 6.77
N ALA A 198 -36.93 -3.60 5.63
CA ALA A 198 -37.76 -2.89 4.66
C ALA A 198 -38.81 -3.81 4.01
N GLU A 199 -38.45 -5.05 3.70
CA GLU A 199 -39.38 -6.07 3.19
C GLU A 199 -40.50 -6.35 4.21
N GLU A 200 -40.16 -6.61 5.47
CA GLU A 200 -41.14 -6.82 6.56
C GLU A 200 -42.05 -5.60 6.76
N ALA A 201 -41.49 -4.39 6.70
CA ALA A 201 -42.27 -3.15 6.81
C ALA A 201 -43.22 -2.94 5.61
N LEU A 202 -42.82 -3.35 4.40
CA LEU A 202 -43.68 -3.31 3.23
C LEU A 202 -44.84 -4.30 3.35
N VAL A 203 -44.59 -5.51 3.84
CA VAL A 203 -45.66 -6.49 4.12
C VAL A 203 -46.65 -5.94 5.15
N ALA A 204 -46.16 -5.40 6.27
CA ALA A 204 -47.02 -4.80 7.28
C ALA A 204 -47.85 -3.61 6.74
N LYS A 205 -47.24 -2.77 5.87
CA LYS A 205 -47.98 -1.69 5.19
C LYS A 205 -49.03 -2.23 4.23
N GLN A 206 -48.73 -3.32 3.51
CA GLN A 206 -49.67 -3.95 2.60
C GLN A 206 -50.90 -4.50 3.36
N GLU A 207 -50.69 -5.13 4.51
CA GLU A 207 -51.80 -5.61 5.37
C GLU A 207 -52.71 -4.46 5.84
N VAL A 208 -52.14 -3.29 6.16
CA VAL A 208 -52.93 -2.09 6.52
C VAL A 208 -53.73 -1.57 5.32
N ILE A 209 -53.13 -1.57 4.12
CA ILE A 209 -53.83 -1.20 2.89
C ILE A 209 -55.02 -2.13 2.65
N ASP A 210 -54.83 -3.43 2.82
CA ASP A 210 -55.88 -4.41 2.57
C ASP A 210 -57.04 -4.26 3.58
N LYS A 211 -56.74 -4.02 4.86
CA LYS A 211 -57.75 -3.69 5.87
C LYS A 211 -58.52 -2.41 5.54
N LEU A 212 -57.82 -1.34 5.18
CA LEU A 212 -58.47 -0.07 4.83
C LEU A 212 -59.33 -0.19 3.57
N LYS A 213 -58.95 -1.05 2.61
CA LYS A 213 -59.78 -1.35 1.44
C LYS A 213 -61.04 -2.11 1.83
N GLU A 214 -60.93 -3.10 2.72
CA GLU A 214 -62.09 -3.85 3.23
C GLU A 214 -63.06 -2.91 3.97
N GLU A 215 -62.56 -2.09 4.88
CA GLU A 215 -63.35 -1.08 5.60
C GLU A 215 -64.00 -0.07 4.62
N ALA A 216 -63.29 0.35 3.58
CA ALA A 216 -63.83 1.24 2.56
C ALA A 216 -65.00 0.62 1.80
N GLU A 217 -64.93 -0.68 1.46
CA GLU A 217 -66.06 -1.36 0.80
C GLU A 217 -67.23 -1.60 1.76
N GLN A 218 -66.97 -1.91 3.03
CA GLN A 218 -68.03 -1.96 4.05
C GLN A 218 -68.75 -0.61 4.18
N HIS A 219 -67.98 0.49 4.26
CA HIS A 219 -68.54 1.83 4.30
C HIS A 219 -69.34 2.17 3.04
N LYS A 220 -68.90 1.73 1.86
CA LYS A 220 -69.62 1.95 0.61
C LYS A 220 -71.00 1.29 0.62
N ILE A 221 -71.10 0.05 1.08
CA ILE A 221 -72.38 -0.66 1.24
C ILE A 221 -73.32 0.10 2.19
N VAL A 222 -72.80 0.59 3.31
CA VAL A 222 -73.59 1.42 4.24
C VAL A 222 -74.00 2.74 3.58
N MET A 223 -73.12 3.40 2.82
CA MET A 223 -73.43 4.63 2.09
C MET A 223 -74.52 4.44 1.03
N GLU A 224 -74.60 3.27 0.38
CA GLU A 224 -75.66 2.93 -0.57
C GLU A 224 -77.07 2.91 0.06
N THR A 225 -77.18 2.87 1.40
CA THR A 225 -78.46 2.99 2.11
C THR A 225 -78.98 4.43 2.20
N VAL A 226 -78.09 5.43 2.09
CA VAL A 226 -78.47 6.85 2.24
C VAL A 226 -79.47 7.32 1.18
N PRO A 227 -79.31 6.99 -0.12
CA PRO A 227 -80.32 7.31 -1.14
C PRO A 227 -81.68 6.67 -0.87
N VAL A 228 -81.69 5.43 -0.34
CA VAL A 228 -82.94 4.71 -0.01
C VAL A 228 -83.68 5.41 1.12
N LEU A 229 -82.99 5.72 2.22
CA LEU A 229 -83.56 6.45 3.36
C LEU A 229 -84.04 7.86 2.95
N LYS A 230 -83.31 8.52 2.05
CA LYS A 230 -83.71 9.81 1.50
C LYS A 230 -85.00 9.71 0.68
N ALA A 231 -85.09 8.73 -0.21
CA ALA A 231 -86.31 8.47 -0.98
C ALA A 231 -87.49 8.11 -0.06
N GLN A 232 -87.26 7.32 1.00
CA GLN A 232 -88.28 7.01 1.99
C GLN A 232 -88.80 8.27 2.72
N ALA A 233 -87.90 9.17 3.11
CA ALA A 233 -88.28 10.45 3.73
C ALA A 233 -89.09 11.34 2.77
N ASP A 234 -88.72 11.37 1.48
CA ASP A 234 -89.44 12.12 0.45
C ASP A 234 -90.85 11.56 0.20
N ILE A 235 -91.01 10.22 0.18
CA ILE A 235 -92.31 9.55 0.07
C ILE A 235 -93.19 9.89 1.27
N TYR A 236 -92.69 9.73 2.50
CA TYR A 236 -93.48 10.07 3.69
C TYR A 236 -93.89 11.53 3.74
N LYS A 237 -93.03 12.44 3.28
CA LYS A 237 -93.37 13.86 3.17
C LYS A 237 -94.49 14.08 2.14
N ALA A 238 -94.44 13.42 0.99
CA ALA A 238 -95.48 13.50 -0.04
C ALA A 238 -96.81 12.93 0.47
N ASP A 239 -96.77 11.76 1.12
CA ASP A 239 -97.95 11.11 1.71
C ASP A 239 -98.59 11.98 2.80
N PHE A 240 -97.78 12.57 3.67
CA PHE A 240 -98.27 13.51 4.69
C PHE A 240 -98.94 14.74 4.07
N GLN A 241 -98.37 15.30 3.00
CA GLN A 241 -98.97 16.43 2.28
C GLN A 241 -100.27 16.04 1.59
N ALA A 242 -100.34 14.85 0.97
CA ALA A 242 -101.55 14.33 0.33
C ALA A 242 -102.67 14.10 1.36
N GLU A 243 -102.36 13.46 2.50
CA GLU A 243 -103.30 13.25 3.61
C GLU A 243 -103.79 14.59 4.17
N ARG A 244 -102.89 15.56 4.36
CA ARG A 244 -103.27 16.90 4.81
C ARG A 244 -104.22 17.58 3.83
N GLN A 245 -103.92 17.58 2.53
CA GLN A 245 -104.79 18.16 1.51
C GLN A 245 -106.15 17.45 1.45
N ALA A 246 -106.17 16.13 1.62
CA ALA A 246 -107.42 15.36 1.68
C ALA A 246 -108.25 15.76 2.91
N ARG A 247 -107.61 15.97 4.07
CA ARG A 247 -108.27 16.45 5.29
C ARG A 247 -108.77 17.88 5.17
N GLU A 248 -108.00 18.78 4.57
CA GLU A 248 -108.43 20.16 4.32
C GLU A 248 -109.68 20.19 3.42
N LYS A 249 -109.69 19.43 2.31
CA LYS A 249 -110.88 19.27 1.45
C LYS A 249 -112.07 18.65 2.17
N LEU A 250 -111.84 17.69 3.06
CA LEU A 250 -112.90 17.09 3.87
C LEU A 250 -113.48 18.08 4.88
N ALA A 251 -112.62 18.89 5.52
CA ALA A 251 -113.03 19.96 6.42
C ALA A 251 -113.84 21.02 5.66
N GLU A 252 -113.40 21.47 4.49
CA GLU A 252 -114.16 22.39 3.63
C GLU A 252 -115.56 21.86 3.31
N LYS A 253 -115.68 20.58 2.91
CA LYS A 253 -116.97 19.94 2.64
C LYS A 253 -117.83 19.84 3.90
N LYS A 254 -117.23 19.57 5.05
CA LYS A 254 -117.92 19.50 6.35
C LYS A 254 -118.51 20.87 6.71
N GLU A 255 -117.72 21.94 6.62
CA GLU A 255 -118.19 23.31 6.90
C GLU A 255 -119.33 23.70 5.94
N LEU A 256 -119.20 23.43 4.63
CA LEU A 256 -120.27 23.69 3.65
C LEU A 256 -121.57 22.95 3.99
N LEU A 257 -121.50 21.66 4.30
CA LEU A 257 -122.68 20.88 4.67
C LEU A 257 -123.29 21.37 5.99
N GLN A 258 -122.46 21.83 6.92
CA GLN A 258 -122.92 22.39 8.19
C GLN A 258 -123.64 23.72 7.99
N GLU A 259 -123.12 24.62 7.15
CA GLU A 259 -123.80 25.86 6.74
C GLU A 259 -125.13 25.59 6.03
N GLN A 260 -125.18 24.60 5.12
CA GLN A 260 -126.43 24.18 4.46
C GLN A 260 -127.46 23.65 5.46
N LEU A 261 -127.01 22.87 6.44
CA LEU A 261 -127.87 22.33 7.49
C LEU A 261 -128.41 23.44 8.39
N GLU A 262 -127.57 24.41 8.78
CA GLU A 262 -128.01 25.60 9.54
C GLU A 262 -128.98 26.47 8.73
N GLN A 263 -128.74 26.67 7.42
CA GLN A 263 -129.66 27.35 6.52
C GLN A 263 -131.02 26.64 6.47
N LEU A 264 -131.01 25.32 6.26
CA LEU A 264 -132.23 24.52 6.17
C LEU A 264 -132.98 24.51 7.51
N GLN A 265 -132.27 24.45 8.64
CA GLN A 265 -132.86 24.60 9.97
C GLN A 265 -133.49 25.98 10.18
N ARG A 266 -132.83 27.06 9.73
CA ARG A 266 -133.38 28.42 9.76
C ARG A 266 -134.64 28.55 8.90
N GLU A 267 -134.63 27.98 7.70
CA GLU A 267 -135.80 27.95 6.80
C GLU A 267 -136.95 27.12 7.37
N TYR A 268 -136.67 25.92 7.88
CA TYR A 268 -137.67 25.08 8.57
C TYR A 268 -138.29 25.81 9.76
N SER A 269 -137.47 26.51 10.56
CA SER A 269 -137.96 27.28 11.71
C SER A 269 -138.85 28.46 11.28
N LYS A 270 -138.49 29.17 10.19
CA LYS A 270 -139.33 30.22 9.58
C LYS A 270 -140.64 29.68 9.03
N LEU A 271 -140.61 28.57 8.28
CA LEU A 271 -141.80 27.92 7.74
C LEU A 271 -142.72 27.41 8.86
N LYS A 272 -142.15 26.84 9.92
CA LYS A 272 -142.89 26.39 11.10
C LYS A 272 -143.57 27.57 11.81
N ALA A 273 -142.87 28.69 11.98
CA ALA A 273 -143.45 29.91 12.53
C ALA A 273 -144.57 30.46 11.63
N SER A 274 -144.38 30.48 10.30
CA SER A 274 -145.39 30.90 9.33
C SER A 274 -146.61 29.97 9.32
N CYS A 275 -146.42 28.66 9.42
CA CYS A 275 -147.51 27.68 9.55
C CYS A 275 -148.26 27.84 10.87
N GLN A 276 -147.56 28.12 11.98
CA GLN A 276 -148.20 28.45 13.25
C GLN A 276 -148.99 29.76 13.18
N GLU A 277 -148.48 30.77 12.48
CA GLU A 277 -149.19 32.04 12.25
C GLU A 277 -150.41 31.85 11.31
N SER A 278 -150.26 31.05 10.25
CA SER A 278 -151.36 30.65 9.37
C SER A 278 -152.42 29.85 10.13
N ALA A 279 -152.01 28.91 11.01
CA ALA A 279 -152.92 28.16 11.87
C ALA A 279 -153.64 29.07 12.87
N ARG A 280 -152.98 30.11 13.40
CA ARG A 280 -153.64 31.15 14.22
C ARG A 280 -154.65 31.98 13.43
N ILE A 281 -154.32 32.37 12.19
CA ILE A 281 -155.23 33.11 11.30
C ILE A 281 -156.42 32.22 10.89
N GLU A 282 -156.19 30.93 10.64
CA GLU A 282 -157.23 29.97 10.31
C GLU A 282 -158.13 29.65 11.51
N ASP A 283 -157.58 29.58 12.73
CA ASP A 283 -158.35 29.48 13.98
C ASP A 283 -159.22 30.73 14.23
N MET A 284 -158.74 31.93 13.86
CA MET A 284 -159.55 33.15 13.89
C MET A 284 -160.68 33.15 12.84
N ARG A 285 -160.48 32.52 11.67
CA ARG A 285 -161.51 32.39 10.62
C ARG A 285 -162.58 31.34 10.92
N LYS A 286 -162.27 30.33 11.73
CA LYS A 286 -163.17 29.19 12.03
C LYS A 286 -164.23 29.45 13.11
N ARG A 287 -164.32 30.65 13.69
CA ARG A 287 -165.25 30.95 14.81
C ARG A 287 -166.59 31.60 14.44
N HIS A 288 -166.99 31.67 13.16
CA HIS A 288 -168.32 32.15 12.74
C HIS A 288 -168.88 31.30 11.57
N VAL A 289 -169.57 30.20 11.90
CA VAL A 289 -170.78 29.62 11.26
C VAL A 289 -171.01 28.20 11.81
N GLU A 290 -172.29 27.90 11.98
CA GLU A 290 -172.97 27.00 12.93
C GLU A 290 -173.37 25.61 12.38
N VAL A 291 -173.60 24.67 13.32
CA VAL A 291 -174.73 23.70 13.42
C VAL A 291 -174.75 22.36 12.62
N SER A 292 -174.72 21.27 13.42
CA SER A 292 -175.46 19.98 13.44
C SER A 292 -175.73 19.07 12.21
N GLN A 293 -175.30 17.79 12.29
CA GLN A 293 -176.10 16.53 12.27
C GLN A 293 -175.26 15.26 11.96
N ALA A 294 -175.61 14.11 12.57
CA ALA A 294 -175.19 12.72 12.27
C ALA A 294 -176.32 12.01 11.44
N PRO A 295 -176.20 10.83 10.76
CA PRO A 295 -175.33 9.64 11.00
C PRO A 295 -174.82 8.75 9.79
N LEU A 296 -173.66 8.06 9.97
CA LEU A 296 -173.13 6.75 9.42
C LEU A 296 -173.26 6.32 7.92
N PRO A 297 -172.58 5.25 7.42
CA PRO A 297 -171.15 4.84 7.30
C PRO A 297 -170.76 4.57 5.78
N PRO A 298 -169.50 4.23 5.32
CA PRO A 298 -168.74 2.98 5.55
C PRO A 298 -167.18 3.15 5.61
N ALA A 299 -166.47 2.03 5.80
CA ALA A 299 -165.00 1.81 5.91
C ALA A 299 -164.15 2.32 4.69
N PRO A 300 -162.78 2.29 4.64
CA PRO A 300 -161.85 1.47 5.45
C PRO A 300 -160.43 2.06 5.79
N ALA A 301 -159.63 1.21 6.46
CA ALA A 301 -158.17 1.07 6.34
C ALA A 301 -157.24 2.13 6.97
N TYR A 302 -157.00 1.99 8.27
CA TYR A 302 -155.75 2.42 8.90
C TYR A 302 -154.80 1.22 9.07
N LEU A 303 -153.55 1.50 8.71
CA LEU A 303 -152.30 0.97 9.25
C LEU A 303 -151.95 -0.50 8.99
N SER A 304 -151.11 -0.63 7.95
CA SER A 304 -149.75 -1.17 8.04
C SER A 304 -149.56 -2.67 8.20
N SER A 305 -149.35 -3.30 7.03
CA SER A 305 -148.55 -4.49 6.65
C SER A 305 -149.40 -5.40 5.74
N PRO A 306 -148.89 -6.25 4.81
CA PRO A 306 -147.49 -6.68 4.56
C PRO A 306 -147.10 -6.98 3.06
N LEU A 307 -145.87 -7.49 2.83
CA LEU A 307 -145.46 -8.57 1.86
C LEU A 307 -145.64 -8.35 0.33
N ALA A 308 -144.81 -8.83 -0.61
CA ALA A 308 -143.68 -9.77 -0.64
C ALA A 308 -142.96 -9.72 -2.02
N LEU A 309 -141.66 -10.07 -2.02
CA LEU A 309 -140.88 -10.88 -3.01
C LEU A 309 -140.85 -10.47 -4.52
N PRO A 310 -139.91 -10.97 -5.36
CA PRO A 310 -139.13 -12.21 -5.28
C PRO A 310 -137.61 -11.98 -5.15
N SER A 311 -136.90 -12.78 -4.35
CA SER A 311 -136.36 -14.09 -4.75
C SER A 311 -135.49 -14.03 -6.02
N GLN A 312 -134.19 -13.86 -5.81
CA GLN A 312 -133.14 -14.74 -6.37
C GLN A 312 -131.99 -14.70 -5.35
N ARG A 313 -131.65 -15.86 -4.75
CA ARG A 313 -130.44 -16.62 -5.08
C ARG A 313 -129.24 -15.68 -5.32
N ARG A 314 -128.16 -15.71 -4.55
CA ARG A 314 -127.42 -16.85 -4.05
C ARG A 314 -126.52 -16.33 -2.92
N SER A 315 -126.45 -17.01 -1.79
CA SER A 315 -125.19 -17.06 -1.04
C SER A 315 -124.10 -17.57 -1.99
N PRO A 316 -122.92 -16.95 -2.08
CA PRO A 316 -121.73 -17.75 -2.32
C PRO A 316 -121.58 -18.64 -1.07
N PRO A 317 -121.41 -19.96 -1.22
CA PRO A 317 -120.76 -20.73 -0.17
C PRO A 317 -119.43 -20.04 0.13
N GLU A 318 -119.10 -19.91 1.40
CA GLU A 318 -117.72 -19.79 1.84
C GLU A 318 -117.07 -21.14 1.48
N GLU A 319 -116.72 -21.29 0.21
CA GLU A 319 -115.83 -22.34 -0.24
C GLU A 319 -114.49 -22.04 0.45
N PRO A 320 -113.96 -22.95 1.29
CA PRO A 320 -112.61 -22.79 1.78
C PRO A 320 -111.69 -22.66 0.55
N PRO A 321 -110.69 -21.77 0.57
CA PRO A 321 -109.76 -21.66 -0.55
C PRO A 321 -109.19 -23.05 -0.82
N ASP A 322 -109.32 -23.53 -2.05
CA ASP A 322 -108.62 -24.72 -2.51
C ASP A 322 -107.12 -24.41 -2.49
N PHE A 323 -106.47 -24.74 -1.37
CA PHE A 323 -105.03 -24.59 -1.22
C PHE A 323 -104.34 -25.72 -1.98
N CYS A 324 -104.28 -25.57 -3.31
CA CYS A 324 -103.74 -26.55 -4.22
C CYS A 324 -102.33 -26.16 -4.67
N CYS A 325 -101.39 -27.10 -4.62
CA CYS A 325 -100.08 -26.91 -5.23
C CYS A 325 -100.20 -26.86 -6.76
N PRO A 326 -99.75 -25.78 -7.44
CA PRO A 326 -99.93 -25.65 -8.89
C PRO A 326 -99.10 -26.66 -9.70
N LYS A 327 -98.09 -27.30 -9.10
CA LYS A 327 -97.21 -28.26 -9.78
C LYS A 327 -97.79 -29.68 -9.80
N CYS A 328 -98.43 -30.13 -8.72
CA CYS A 328 -98.88 -31.51 -8.55
C CYS A 328 -100.37 -31.66 -8.15
N GLN A 329 -101.09 -30.55 -7.98
CA GLN A 329 -102.52 -30.48 -7.63
C GLN A 329 -102.87 -31.11 -6.27
N TYR A 330 -101.90 -31.20 -5.35
CA TYR A 330 -102.15 -31.63 -3.97
C TYR A 330 -103.01 -30.60 -3.22
N GLN A 331 -104.16 -31.03 -2.68
CA GLN A 331 -105.05 -30.23 -1.84
C GLN A 331 -104.59 -30.23 -0.38
N ALA A 332 -104.22 -29.07 0.14
CA ALA A 332 -103.91 -28.85 1.54
C ALA A 332 -105.12 -28.28 2.30
N PRO A 333 -105.31 -28.65 3.58
CA PRO A 333 -106.44 -28.16 4.38
C PRO A 333 -106.29 -26.69 4.84
N ASP A 334 -105.08 -26.13 4.81
CA ASP A 334 -104.75 -24.75 5.18
C ASP A 334 -103.50 -24.23 4.44
N MET A 335 -103.28 -22.91 4.50
CA MET A 335 -102.21 -22.22 3.79
C MET A 335 -100.80 -22.62 4.27
N ASP A 336 -100.62 -22.86 5.57
CA ASP A 336 -99.31 -23.21 6.14
C ASP A 336 -98.84 -24.58 5.64
N THR A 337 -99.77 -25.53 5.56
CA THR A 337 -99.54 -26.87 5.00
C THR A 337 -99.21 -26.81 3.51
N LEU A 338 -99.85 -25.91 2.75
CA LEU A 338 -99.51 -25.68 1.34
C LEU A 338 -98.10 -25.06 1.20
N GLN A 339 -97.73 -24.11 2.06
CA GLN A 339 -96.46 -23.40 1.96
C GLN A 339 -95.25 -24.32 2.21
N ILE A 340 -95.36 -25.25 3.18
CA ILE A 340 -94.36 -26.29 3.40
C ILE A 340 -94.26 -27.20 2.16
N HIS A 341 -95.40 -27.68 1.65
CA HIS A 341 -95.42 -28.56 0.49
C HIS A 341 -94.85 -27.90 -0.77
N VAL A 342 -95.19 -26.64 -1.05
CA VAL A 342 -94.68 -25.90 -2.21
C VAL A 342 -93.16 -25.73 -2.13
N MET A 343 -92.60 -25.56 -0.93
CA MET A 343 -91.16 -25.44 -0.73
C MET A 343 -90.41 -26.74 -1.05
N GLU A 344 -91.01 -27.91 -0.79
CA GLU A 344 -90.47 -29.22 -1.15
C GLU A 344 -90.80 -29.65 -2.60
N CYS A 345 -91.90 -29.15 -3.17
CA CYS A 345 -92.40 -29.55 -4.49
C CYS A 345 -91.80 -28.72 -5.64
N ILE A 346 -91.19 -27.57 -5.36
CA ILE A 346 -90.54 -26.71 -6.37
C ILE A 346 -89.10 -27.16 -6.71
N GLU A 347 -88.42 -27.88 -5.81
CA GLU A 347 -87.27 -28.73 -6.18
C GLU A 347 -87.69 -29.81 -7.20
#